data_AF-A0AAF0VXR3-F1
#
_entry.id   AF-A0AAF0VXR3-F1
#
_cell.length_a   1.000
_cell.length_b   1.000
_cell.length_c   1.000
_cell.angle_alpha   90.00
_cell.angle_beta   90.00
_cell.angle_gamma   90.00
#
_symmetry.space_group_name_H-M   'P 1'
#
loop_
_entity.id
_entity.type
_entity.pdbx_description
1 polymer ?
#
loop_
_entity_poly.entity_id
_entity_poly.type
_entity_poly.pdbx_seq_one_letter_code
_entity_poly.pdbx_strand_id
1 'polypeptide(L)'
;MKRKVVALATALAASDVAFAAPADAGCESRPMVSYCDGPIQPDGSWQRCFSNSPVWGGGGGWIAGSNCYRTGPGPDNYPWAPQYHIDP
;
A
#
# COMPACT_ATOMS: atom_id res chain seq x y z
N MET A 1 5.49 -34.84 -54.35
CA MET A 1 4.62 -34.46 -53.21
C MET A 1 5.42 -34.50 -51.91
N LYS A 2 5.83 -33.36 -51.34
CA LYS A 2 6.25 -33.26 -49.92
C LYS A 2 5.91 -31.85 -49.41
N ARG A 3 4.75 -31.73 -48.73
CA ARG A 3 4.38 -30.55 -47.92
C ARG A 3 5.26 -30.53 -46.67
N LYS A 4 5.75 -29.36 -46.23
CA LYS A 4 6.05 -29.14 -44.81
C LYS A 4 5.51 -27.78 -44.36
N VAL A 5 4.78 -27.88 -43.26
CA VAL A 5 3.85 -26.94 -42.65
C VAL A 5 4.62 -25.85 -41.90
N VAL A 6 4.12 -24.62 -41.98
CA VAL A 6 4.58 -23.44 -41.24
C VAL A 6 4.30 -23.65 -39.74
N ALA A 7 5.33 -23.57 -38.90
CA ALA A 7 5.18 -23.59 -37.45
C ALA A 7 4.91 -22.17 -36.95
N LEU A 8 3.67 -21.92 -36.50
CA LEU A 8 3.25 -20.69 -35.84
C LEU A 8 3.58 -20.81 -34.35
N ALA A 9 4.60 -20.10 -33.88
CA ALA A 9 4.93 -20.05 -32.46
C ALA A 9 4.05 -19.00 -31.75
N THR A 10 2.92 -19.43 -31.21
CA THR A 10 2.13 -18.63 -30.25
C THR A 10 2.78 -18.76 -28.88
N ALA A 11 3.55 -17.76 -28.47
CA ALA A 11 3.99 -17.62 -27.09
C ALA A 11 2.76 -17.27 -26.24
N LEU A 12 2.42 -18.15 -25.28
CA LEU A 12 1.42 -17.88 -24.26
C LEU A 12 1.95 -16.76 -23.35
N ALA A 13 1.35 -15.58 -23.42
CA ALA A 13 1.49 -14.59 -22.37
C ALA A 13 0.80 -15.14 -21.11
N ALA A 14 1.59 -15.43 -20.08
CA ALA A 14 1.09 -15.83 -18.77
C ALA A 14 0.16 -14.74 -18.23
N SER A 15 -1.02 -15.15 -17.79
CA SER A 15 -2.02 -14.29 -17.17
C SER A 15 -1.52 -13.85 -15.80
N ASP A 16 -1.17 -12.57 -15.66
CA ASP A 16 -1.02 -11.90 -14.36
C ASP A 16 -2.42 -11.80 -13.73
N VAL A 17 -2.84 -12.84 -13.02
CA VAL A 17 -3.96 -12.72 -12.07
C VAL A 17 -3.42 -11.92 -10.90
N ALA A 18 -3.49 -10.59 -11.03
CA ALA A 18 -3.28 -9.69 -9.90
C ALA A 18 -4.37 -10.01 -8.87
N PHE A 19 -4.03 -10.83 -7.87
CA PHE A 19 -4.77 -10.85 -6.62
C PHE A 19 -4.65 -9.44 -6.06
N ALA A 20 -5.64 -8.59 -6.31
CA ALA A 20 -5.74 -7.31 -5.65
C ALA A 20 -5.73 -7.61 -4.15
N ALA A 21 -4.68 -7.16 -3.46
CA ALA A 21 -4.63 -7.27 -2.01
C ALA A 21 -5.92 -6.67 -1.43
N PRO A 22 -6.46 -7.19 -0.31
CA PRO A 22 -7.61 -6.59 0.32
C PRO A 22 -7.40 -5.07 0.48
N ALA A 23 -8.47 -4.28 0.39
CA ALA A 23 -8.36 -2.81 0.44
C ALA A 23 -7.75 -2.30 1.76
N ASP A 24 -7.71 -3.15 2.80
CA ASP A 24 -7.12 -2.90 4.11
C ASP A 24 -5.82 -3.70 4.37
N ALA A 25 -5.30 -4.41 3.37
CA ALA A 25 -4.03 -5.11 3.50
C ALA A 25 -2.92 -4.07 3.72
N GLY A 26 -2.28 -4.09 4.89
CA GLY A 26 -1.26 -3.12 5.28
C GLY A 26 -1.82 -1.93 6.03
N CYS A 27 -3.06 -1.99 6.53
CA CYS A 27 -3.67 -0.91 7.31
C CYS A 27 -3.81 -1.22 8.82
N GLU A 28 -3.50 -0.23 9.66
CA GLU A 28 -3.69 -0.26 11.11
C GLU A 28 -4.46 0.99 11.56
N SER A 29 -5.57 0.79 12.28
CA SER A 29 -6.31 1.89 12.91
C SER A 29 -5.79 2.20 14.31
N ARG A 30 -5.61 3.50 14.58
CA ARG A 30 -5.26 4.06 15.89
C ARG A 30 -6.33 5.04 16.36
N PRO A 31 -6.33 5.46 17.64
CA PRO A 31 -7.43 6.23 18.22
C PRO A 31 -7.85 7.50 17.47
N MET A 32 -6.95 8.12 16.70
CA MET A 32 -7.23 9.35 15.97
C MET A 32 -6.93 9.28 14.47
N VAL A 33 -6.23 8.24 14.01
CA VAL A 33 -5.66 8.17 12.66
C VAL A 33 -5.61 6.72 12.22
N SER A 34 -6.00 6.43 10.98
CA SER A 34 -5.72 5.17 10.32
C SER A 34 -4.47 5.31 9.46
N TYR A 35 -3.56 4.36 9.56
CA TYR A 35 -2.35 4.28 8.76
C TYR A 35 -2.46 3.11 7.79
N CYS A 36 -1.90 3.26 6.60
CA CYS A 36 -1.75 2.19 5.62
C CYS A 36 -0.36 2.26 5.00
N ASP A 37 0.31 1.12 4.90
CA ASP A 37 1.61 0.99 4.26
C ASP A 37 1.46 0.31 2.90
N GLY A 38 2.11 0.87 1.90
CA GLY A 38 2.34 0.23 0.61
C GLY A 38 3.53 -0.73 0.69
N PRO A 39 3.81 -1.49 -0.38
CA PRO A 39 4.90 -2.47 -0.40
C PRO A 39 6.27 -1.89 -0.05
N ILE A 40 7.09 -2.69 0.64
CA ILE A 40 8.51 -2.40 0.85
C ILE A 40 9.24 -2.44 -0.50
N GLN A 41 9.96 -1.37 -0.80
CA GLN A 41 10.79 -1.22 -1.98
C GLN A 41 12.17 -1.88 -1.80
N PRO A 42 12.94 -2.09 -2.89
CA PRO A 42 14.25 -2.74 -2.81
C PRO A 42 15.27 -2.05 -1.89
N ASP A 43 15.09 -0.75 -1.62
CA ASP A 43 15.91 0.04 -0.68
C ASP A 43 15.43 -0.06 0.78
N GLY A 44 14.42 -0.89 1.05
CA GLY A 44 13.82 -1.06 2.37
C GLY A 44 12.86 0.05 2.79
N SER A 45 12.60 1.05 1.93
CA SER A 45 11.62 2.08 2.18
C SER A 45 10.21 1.63 1.79
N TRP A 46 9.18 2.25 2.35
CA TRP A 46 7.80 2.06 1.92
C TRP A 46 7.06 3.39 1.90
N GLN A 47 5.90 3.41 1.25
CA GLN A 47 5.00 4.54 1.31
C GLN A 47 4.00 4.33 2.44
N ARG A 48 3.93 5.27 3.37
CA ARG A 48 2.93 5.30 4.44
C ARG A 48 1.91 6.39 4.18
N CYS A 49 0.65 6.02 4.15
CA CYS A 49 -0.48 6.93 4.09
C CYS A 49 -1.16 7.00 5.46
N PHE A 50 -1.69 8.17 5.80
CA PHE A 50 -2.55 8.32 6.96
C PHE A 50 -3.84 9.02 6.59
N SER A 51 -4.90 8.73 7.33
CA SER A 51 -6.17 9.45 7.24
C SER A 51 -6.80 9.60 8.62
N ASN A 52 -7.40 10.75 8.90
CA ASN A 52 -8.27 10.93 10.06
C ASN A 52 -9.66 11.41 9.61
N SER A 53 -10.68 10.97 10.33
CA SER A 53 -12.03 11.52 10.19
C SER A 53 -12.22 12.72 11.11
N PRO A 54 -12.97 13.75 10.68
CA PRO A 54 -13.20 14.91 11.51
C PRO A 54 -14.09 14.51 12.69
N VAL A 55 -13.76 15.00 13.88
CA VAL A 55 -14.60 14.83 15.07
C VAL A 55 -14.91 16.22 15.62
N TRP A 56 -16.19 16.48 15.88
CA TRP A 56 -16.68 17.74 16.44
C TRP A 56 -17.41 17.47 17.75
N GLY A 57 -17.01 18.16 18.82
CA GLY A 57 -17.63 18.06 20.14
C GLY A 57 -17.68 19.41 20.87
N GLY A 58 -18.38 19.44 22.02
CA GLY A 58 -18.68 20.66 22.79
C GLY A 58 -17.49 21.44 23.36
N GLY A 59 -16.25 21.02 23.10
CA GLY A 59 -15.02 21.72 23.49
C GLY A 59 -14.02 21.96 22.35
N GLY A 60 -14.37 21.62 21.11
CA GLY A 60 -13.49 21.70 19.94
C GLY A 60 -13.56 20.47 19.03
N GLY A 61 -12.84 20.51 17.92
CA GLY A 61 -12.75 19.43 16.96
C GLY A 61 -11.50 19.53 16.10
N TRP A 62 -11.20 18.47 15.35
CA TRP A 62 -10.11 18.46 14.37
C TRP A 62 -10.66 18.27 12.95
N ILE A 63 -10.01 18.95 12.01
CA ILE A 63 -10.33 18.85 10.59
C ILE A 63 -9.78 17.52 10.06
N ALA A 64 -10.53 16.92 9.14
CA ALA A 64 -10.09 15.75 8.40
C ALA A 64 -8.84 16.09 7.57
N GLY A 65 -7.99 15.10 7.40
CA GLY A 65 -6.73 15.20 6.69
C GLY A 65 -6.24 13.82 6.29
N SER A 66 -5.63 13.77 5.12
CA SER A 66 -4.91 12.60 4.66
C SER A 66 -3.66 13.03 3.92
N ASN A 67 -2.61 12.24 4.05
CA ASN A 67 -1.39 12.44 3.29
C ASN A 67 -0.60 11.13 3.23
N CYS A 68 0.35 11.06 2.29
CA CYS A 68 1.26 9.94 2.16
C CYS A 68 2.70 10.45 2.14
N TYR A 69 3.59 9.76 2.83
CA TYR A 69 5.01 10.06 2.88
C TYR A 69 5.83 8.79 2.75
N ARG A 70 7.09 8.93 2.35
CA ARG A 70 8.03 7.81 2.30
C ARG A 70 8.61 7.60 3.71
N THR A 71 8.52 6.38 4.21
CA THR A 71 9.20 5.92 5.42
C THR A 71 10.45 5.16 5.01
N GLY A 72 11.59 5.47 5.64
CA GLY A 72 12.85 4.78 5.39
C GLY A 72 12.91 3.43 6.12
N PRO A 73 13.97 2.63 5.92
CA PRO A 73 14.16 1.34 6.62
C PRO A 73 14.42 1.46 8.13
N GLY A 74 14.55 2.68 8.65
CA GLY A 74 14.73 2.97 10.07
C GLY A 74 13.41 3.36 10.76
N PRO A 75 13.48 3.89 12.00
CA PRO A 75 12.32 4.43 12.69
C PRO A 75 11.61 5.50 11.86
N ASP A 76 10.30 5.59 12.02
CA ASP A 76 9.51 6.62 11.33
C ASP A 76 9.85 8.01 11.89
N ASN A 77 9.86 9.01 11.03
CA ASN A 77 10.12 10.40 11.43
C ASN A 77 9.05 10.96 12.38
N TYR A 78 7.85 10.35 12.40
CA TYR A 78 6.76 10.70 13.29
C TYR A 78 6.68 9.69 14.44
N PRO A 79 7.07 10.06 15.68
CA PRO A 79 7.10 9.14 16.82
C PRO A 79 5.76 8.50 17.18
N TRP A 80 4.65 9.12 16.78
CA TRP A 80 3.28 8.63 17.01
C TRP A 80 2.75 7.71 15.91
N ALA A 81 3.40 7.68 14.75
CA ALA A 81 3.11 6.69 13.71
C ALA A 81 3.65 5.31 14.13
N PRO A 82 3.15 4.21 13.55
CA PRO A 82 3.75 2.88 13.76
C PRO A 82 5.24 2.90 13.45
N GLN A 83 6.09 2.31 14.29
CA GLN A 83 7.54 2.31 14.08
C GLN A 83 8.03 1.09 13.29
N TYR A 84 7.10 0.35 12.70
CA TYR A 84 7.29 -0.86 11.90
C TYR A 84 6.48 -0.75 10.60
N HIS A 85 6.80 -1.57 9.60
CA HIS A 85 5.99 -1.74 8.40
C HIS A 85 4.70 -2.50 8.74
N ILE A 86 3.56 -2.03 8.26
CA ILE A 86 2.26 -2.69 8.43
C ILE A 86 2.08 -3.68 7.27
N ASP A 87 2.09 -4.98 7.59
CA ASP A 87 1.98 -6.03 6.58
C ASP A 87 0.51 -6.28 6.15
N PRO A 88 0.29 -6.70 4.89
CA PRO A 88 -1.01 -7.10 4.36
C PRO A 88 -1.62 -8.38 4.94
#